data_AF-A0A3S5IX85-F1
#
_entry.id   AF-A0A3S5IX85-F1
#
_cell.length_a   1.000
_cell.length_b   1.000
_cell.length_c   1.000
_cell.angle_alpha   90.00
_cell.angle_beta   90.00
_cell.angle_gamma   90.00
#
_symmetry.space_group_name_H-M   'P 1'
#
loop_
_entity.id
_entity.type
_entity.pdbx_description
1 polymer ?
#
loop_
_entity_poly.entity_id
_entity_poly.type
_entity_poly.pdbx_seq_one_letter_code
_entity_poly.pdbx_strand_id
1 'polypeptide(L)'
;MVALAARLGVVYEKSLCTELADQLGRPVSVLVGGVLFTLVALFQSSNNIALIGGLEPMLGDDTLGDGAMTGILMAVNFLIIFCLYSFRNLYSFVERIMKVLVGIMILAFLANMIVVFSSPRSYVPLISDDGHEWLPLLAMIGTTFSVVGTFYHAYLVKQKCWGLHDIQKGVCRYSSQYFNTVTVNRGHFADRVADVLRSSFGDRPFFGR
;
A
#
# COMPACT_ATOMS: atom_id res chain seq x y z
N MET A 1 -14.78 0.41 2.00
CA MET A 1 -13.76 -0.57 2.43
C MET A 1 -12.67 0.06 3.30
N VAL A 2 -11.96 1.09 2.82
CA VAL A 2 -10.86 1.77 3.53
C VAL A 2 -11.24 2.30 4.92
N ALA A 3 -12.41 2.93 5.07
CA ALA A 3 -12.87 3.43 6.37
C ALA A 3 -13.13 2.30 7.39
N LEU A 4 -13.64 1.15 6.94
CA LEU A 4 -13.87 -0.01 7.78
C LEU A 4 -12.53 -0.66 8.19
N ALA A 5 -11.57 -0.73 7.27
CA ALA A 5 -10.19 -1.12 7.57
C ALA A 5 -9.56 -0.26 8.67
N ALA A 6 -9.72 1.06 8.56
CA ALA A 6 -9.21 2.00 9.56
C ALA A 6 -9.83 1.74 10.94
N ARG A 7 -11.15 1.49 11.00
CA ARG A 7 -11.83 1.15 12.27
C ARG A 7 -11.32 -0.17 12.85
N LEU A 8 -11.19 -1.21 12.03
CA LEU A 8 -10.62 -2.50 12.45
C LEU A 8 -9.20 -2.34 12.98
N GLY A 9 -8.36 -1.53 12.31
CA GLY A 9 -6.98 -1.26 12.74
C GLY A 9 -6.86 -0.51 14.06
N VAL A 10 -7.88 0.26 14.47
CA VAL A 10 -7.94 0.96 15.77
C VAL A 10 -8.53 0.08 16.87
N VAL A 11 -9.54 -0.74 16.55
CA VAL A 11 -10.25 -1.56 17.53
C VAL A 11 -9.45 -2.79 17.95
N TYR A 12 -8.70 -3.41 17.03
CA TYR A 12 -7.99 -4.67 17.30
C TYR A 12 -6.55 -4.46 17.78
N GLU A 13 -6.24 -5.02 18.95
CA GLU A 13 -4.91 -4.95 19.57
C GLU A 13 -3.89 -5.90 18.94
N LYS A 14 -4.30 -7.02 18.33
CA LYS A 14 -3.38 -7.93 17.60
C LYS A 14 -3.35 -7.66 16.09
N SER A 15 -2.46 -8.33 15.36
CA SER A 15 -2.43 -8.21 13.89
C SER A 15 -3.73 -8.75 13.30
N LEU A 16 -4.21 -8.20 12.18
CA LEU A 16 -5.47 -8.65 11.57
C LEU A 16 -5.45 -10.15 11.25
N CYS A 17 -4.31 -10.68 10.81
CA CYS A 17 -4.18 -12.11 10.55
C CYS A 17 -4.23 -12.94 11.84
N THR A 18 -3.68 -12.43 12.94
CA THR A 18 -3.76 -13.10 14.26
C THR A 18 -5.19 -13.09 14.79
N GLU A 19 -5.91 -11.98 14.66
CA GLU A 19 -7.33 -11.92 15.06
C GLU A 19 -8.20 -12.86 14.21
N LEU A 20 -7.93 -12.95 12.91
CA LEU A 20 -8.58 -13.93 12.04
C LEU A 20 -8.25 -15.37 12.45
N ALA A 21 -7.01 -15.65 12.85
CA ALA A 21 -6.62 -16.97 13.35
C ALA A 21 -7.31 -17.31 14.68
N ASP A 22 -7.50 -16.33 15.56
CA ASP A 22 -8.12 -16.52 16.87
C ASP A 22 -9.65 -16.71 16.76
N GLN A 23 -10.31 -16.02 15.83
CA GLN A 23 -11.77 -16.11 15.64
C GLN A 23 -12.23 -17.21 14.68
N LEU A 24 -11.50 -17.44 13.58
CA LEU A 24 -11.90 -18.36 12.50
C LEU A 24 -11.00 -19.61 12.41
N GLY A 25 -9.94 -19.67 13.23
CA GLY A 25 -8.99 -20.77 13.27
C GLY A 25 -7.77 -20.56 12.36
N ARG A 26 -6.68 -21.22 12.75
CA ARG A 26 -5.38 -21.20 12.04
C ARG A 26 -5.42 -21.54 10.54
N PRO A 27 -6.19 -22.54 10.04
CA PRO A 27 -6.17 -22.85 8.62
C PRO A 27 -6.74 -21.72 7.75
N VAL A 28 -7.74 -20.99 8.25
CA VAL A 28 -8.33 -19.84 7.54
C VAL A 28 -7.33 -18.71 7.43
N SER A 29 -6.56 -18.43 8.48
CA SER A 29 -5.52 -17.39 8.42
C SER A 29 -4.41 -17.73 7.42
N VAL A 30 -4.03 -19.00 7.27
CA VAL A 30 -3.02 -19.41 6.28
C VAL A 30 -3.56 -19.24 4.86
N LEU A 31 -4.82 -19.62 4.62
CA LEU A 31 -5.47 -19.41 3.32
C LEU A 31 -5.52 -17.93 2.96
N VAL A 32 -5.96 -17.08 3.88
CA VAL A 32 -6.02 -15.62 3.68
C VAL A 32 -4.62 -15.05 3.42
N GLY A 33 -3.62 -15.48 4.18
CA GLY A 33 -2.22 -15.10 3.96
C GLY A 33 -1.72 -15.52 2.56
N GLY A 34 -2.05 -16.73 2.12
CA GLY A 34 -1.73 -17.22 0.79
C GLY A 34 -2.36 -16.38 -0.32
N VAL A 35 -3.65 -16.04 -0.21
CA VAL A 35 -4.34 -15.17 -1.18
C VAL A 35 -3.71 -13.79 -1.22
N LEU A 36 -3.43 -13.18 -0.06
CA LEU A 36 -2.77 -11.88 0.01
C LEU A 36 -1.37 -11.91 -0.61
N PHE A 37 -0.61 -12.98 -0.34
CA PHE A 37 0.72 -13.19 -0.93
C PHE A 37 0.63 -13.30 -2.46
N THR A 38 -0.28 -14.11 -2.98
CA THR A 38 -0.49 -14.24 -4.43
C THR A 38 -0.88 -12.91 -5.07
N LEU A 39 -1.77 -12.13 -4.44
CA LEU A 39 -2.14 -10.81 -4.95
C LEU A 39 -0.96 -9.83 -4.99
N VAL A 40 -0.13 -9.80 -3.94
CA VAL A 40 1.09 -8.98 -3.92
C VAL A 40 2.09 -9.44 -4.97
N ALA A 41 2.26 -10.75 -5.16
CA ALA A 41 3.13 -11.30 -6.20
C ALA A 41 2.66 -10.91 -7.61
N LEU A 42 1.36 -10.93 -7.87
CA LEU A 42 0.77 -10.47 -9.14
C LEU A 42 1.00 -8.97 -9.37
N PHE A 43 0.84 -8.13 -8.34
CA PHE A 43 1.15 -6.70 -8.46
C PHE A 43 2.63 -6.43 -8.74
N GLN A 44 3.53 -7.16 -8.07
CA GLN A 44 4.96 -7.03 -8.32
C GLN A 44 5.34 -7.53 -9.72
N SER A 45 4.74 -8.63 -10.18
CA SER A 45 4.91 -9.14 -11.54
C SER A 45 4.44 -8.12 -12.59
N SER A 46 3.28 -7.49 -12.36
CA SER A 46 2.77 -6.43 -13.23
C SER A 46 3.71 -5.23 -13.32
N ASN A 47 4.33 -4.82 -12.21
CA ASN A 47 5.32 -3.72 -12.22
C ASN A 47 6.55 -4.08 -13.05
N ASN A 48 7.00 -5.33 -12.98
CA ASN A 48 8.13 -5.84 -13.75
C ASN A 48 7.81 -5.91 -15.26
N ILE A 49 6.61 -6.34 -15.65
CA ILE A 49 6.17 -6.34 -17.06
C ILE A 49 6.09 -4.91 -17.60
N ALA A 50 5.52 -3.98 -16.83
CA ALA A 50 5.43 -2.57 -17.21
C ALA A 50 6.82 -1.93 -17.39
N LEU A 51 7.80 -2.32 -16.57
CA LEU A 51 9.19 -1.87 -16.71
C LEU A 51 9.79 -2.34 -18.05
N ILE A 52 9.58 -3.60 -18.43
CA ILE A 52 10.06 -4.13 -19.72
C ILE A 52 9.38 -3.40 -20.88
N GLY A 53 8.04 -3.31 -20.87
CA GLY A 53 7.30 -2.65 -21.96
C GLY A 53 7.60 -1.15 -22.10
N GLY A 54 8.10 -0.50 -21.04
CA GLY A 54 8.61 0.87 -21.12
C GLY A 54 10.05 0.99 -21.61
N LEU A 55 10.88 -0.04 -21.39
CA LEU A 55 12.29 -0.07 -21.79
C LEU A 55 12.50 -0.58 -23.21
N GLU A 56 11.66 -1.51 -23.67
CA GLU A 56 11.71 -2.14 -24.99
C GLU A 56 11.75 -1.11 -26.14
N PRO A 57 10.88 -0.06 -26.15
CA PRO A 57 10.95 0.99 -27.18
C PRO A 57 12.17 1.91 -27.07
N MET A 58 12.83 1.97 -25.90
CA MET A 58 14.00 2.84 -25.67
C MET A 58 15.32 2.15 -26.00
N LEU A 59 15.35 0.82 -26.01
CA LEU A 59 16.56 0.01 -26.19
C LEU A 59 16.77 -0.49 -27.63
N GLY A 60 15.76 -0.33 -28.49
CA GLY A 60 15.81 -0.73 -29.91
C GLY A 60 15.65 -2.24 -30.12
N ASP A 61 14.91 -2.61 -31.17
CA ASP A 61 14.29 -3.93 -31.37
C ASP A 61 15.23 -5.17 -31.38
N ASP A 62 16.56 -5.05 -31.37
CA ASP A 62 17.42 -6.17 -31.83
C ASP A 62 18.54 -6.69 -30.91
N THR A 63 18.81 -6.18 -29.71
CA THR A 63 20.06 -6.61 -29.01
C THR A 63 20.03 -6.74 -27.49
N LEU A 64 19.02 -7.35 -26.89
CA LEU A 64 19.15 -7.85 -25.51
C LEU A 64 18.47 -9.21 -25.41
N GLY A 65 19.25 -10.29 -25.43
CA GLY A 65 18.72 -11.64 -25.21
C GLY A 65 17.98 -11.77 -23.88
N ASP A 66 17.07 -12.73 -23.75
CA ASP A 66 16.19 -12.94 -22.58
C ASP A 66 16.92 -12.87 -21.22
N GLY A 67 18.19 -13.29 -21.19
CA GLY A 67 19.07 -13.19 -20.03
C GLY A 67 19.45 -11.76 -19.63
N ALA A 68 19.65 -10.85 -20.57
CA ALA A 68 19.98 -9.45 -20.31
C ALA A 68 18.76 -8.67 -19.80
N MET A 69 17.56 -8.91 -20.34
CA MET A 69 16.32 -8.35 -19.79
C MET A 69 16.07 -8.83 -18.36
N THR A 70 16.25 -10.14 -18.11
CA THR A 70 16.14 -10.71 -16.75
C THR A 70 17.18 -10.11 -15.80
N GLY A 71 18.41 -9.89 -16.28
CA GLY A 71 19.48 -9.24 -15.54
C GLY A 71 19.16 -7.79 -15.16
N ILE A 72 18.59 -7.01 -16.07
CA ILE A 72 18.13 -5.63 -15.81
C ILE A 72 17.01 -5.65 -14.76
N LEU A 73 16.05 -6.57 -14.86
CA LEU A 73 14.98 -6.70 -13.86
C LEU A 73 15.51 -7.02 -12.47
N MET A 74 16.45 -7.96 -12.34
CA MET A 74 17.09 -8.27 -11.06
C MET A 74 17.87 -7.07 -10.53
N ALA A 75 18.65 -6.39 -11.38
CA ALA A 75 19.42 -5.22 -10.99
C ALA A 75 18.53 -4.07 -10.49
N VAL A 76 17.42 -3.79 -11.18
CA VAL A 76 16.46 -2.76 -10.76
C VAL A 76 15.75 -3.14 -9.46
N ASN A 77 15.28 -4.39 -9.32
CA ASN A 77 14.66 -4.83 -8.07
C ASN A 77 15.64 -4.80 -6.89
N PHE A 78 16.90 -5.21 -7.11
CA PHE A 78 17.94 -5.14 -6.10
C PHE A 78 18.30 -3.70 -5.73
N LEU A 79 18.39 -2.80 -6.72
CA LEU A 79 18.61 -1.37 -6.51
C LEU A 79 17.48 -0.75 -5.67
N ILE A 80 16.22 -1.14 -5.94
CA ILE A 80 15.06 -0.68 -5.17
C ILE A 80 15.18 -1.14 -3.71
N ILE A 81 15.48 -2.43 -3.47
CA ILE A 81 15.66 -2.97 -2.10
C ILE A 81 16.82 -2.27 -1.39
N PHE A 82 17.94 -2.08 -2.09
CA PHE A 82 19.12 -1.40 -1.56
C PHE A 82 18.80 0.06 -1.19
N CYS A 83 18.12 0.78 -2.07
CA CYS A 83 17.63 2.14 -1.82
C CYS A 83 16.70 2.16 -0.60
N LEU A 84 15.79 1.17 -0.50
CA LEU A 84 14.84 1.02 0.62
C LEU A 84 15.50 0.69 1.97
N TYR A 85 16.70 0.13 1.97
CA TYR A 85 17.42 -0.15 3.21
C TYR A 85 18.43 0.95 3.57
N SER A 86 18.94 1.68 2.57
CA SER A 86 20.00 2.67 2.76
C SER A 86 19.50 4.00 3.36
N PHE A 87 18.29 4.46 3.01
CA PHE A 87 17.83 5.79 3.40
C PHE A 87 16.96 5.81 4.67
N ARG A 88 17.46 6.44 5.75
CA ARG A 88 16.76 6.50 7.04
C ARG A 88 15.43 7.29 7.05
N ASN A 89 15.15 8.07 6.00
CA ASN A 89 13.96 8.92 5.84
C ASN A 89 13.05 8.49 4.66
N LEU A 90 13.17 7.25 4.18
CA LEU A 90 12.45 6.76 3.00
C LEU A 90 10.95 6.92 3.05
N TYR A 91 10.35 6.73 4.21
CA TYR A 91 8.89 6.76 4.31
C TYR A 91 8.33 8.09 3.76
N SER A 92 8.94 9.22 4.13
CA SER A 92 8.54 10.54 3.65
C SER A 92 8.85 10.76 2.16
N PHE A 93 9.97 10.21 1.68
CA PHE A 93 10.37 10.29 0.28
C PHE A 93 9.45 9.48 -0.63
N VAL A 94 9.20 8.22 -0.27
CA VAL A 94 8.28 7.30 -0.97
C VAL A 94 6.87 7.87 -1.00
N GLU A 95 6.38 8.41 0.13
CA GLU A 95 5.06 9.05 0.18
C GLU A 95 4.96 10.25 -0.78
N ARG A 96 6.01 11.07 -0.85
CA ARG A 96 6.04 12.23 -1.76
C ARG A 96 6.06 11.78 -3.22
N ILE A 97 6.87 10.79 -3.58
CA ILE A 97 6.90 10.23 -4.94
C ILE A 97 5.53 9.66 -5.31
N MET A 98 4.90 8.89 -4.43
CA MET A 98 3.61 8.27 -4.71
C MET A 98 2.53 9.32 -4.99
N LYS A 99 2.51 10.43 -4.21
CA LYS A 99 1.59 11.55 -4.47
C LYS A 99 1.84 12.22 -5.82
N VAL A 100 3.10 12.41 -6.19
CA VAL A 100 3.48 13.01 -7.49
C VAL A 100 3.07 12.09 -8.64
N LEU A 101 3.38 10.79 -8.57
CA LEU A 101 3.01 9.83 -9.61
C LEU A 101 1.49 9.77 -9.82
N VAL A 102 0.72 9.67 -8.73
CA VAL A 102 -0.76 9.70 -8.81
C VAL A 102 -1.25 11.02 -9.40
N GLY A 103 -0.65 12.15 -9.02
CA GLY A 103 -0.99 13.46 -9.60
C GLY A 103 -0.76 13.52 -11.11
N ILE A 104 0.37 12.99 -11.59
CA ILE A 104 0.68 12.92 -13.03
C ILE A 104 -0.34 12.02 -13.76
N MET A 105 -0.71 10.88 -13.18
CA MET A 105 -1.73 10.01 -13.78
C MET A 105 -3.09 10.71 -13.91
N ILE A 106 -3.52 11.46 -12.89
CA ILE A 106 -4.76 12.23 -12.95
C ILE A 106 -4.68 13.29 -14.05
N LEU A 107 -3.57 14.02 -14.16
CA LEU A 107 -3.39 15.03 -15.21
C LEU A 107 -3.42 14.41 -16.62
N ALA A 108 -2.77 13.26 -16.82
CA ALA A 108 -2.82 12.54 -18.09
C ALA A 108 -4.26 12.12 -18.43
N PHE A 109 -5.03 11.65 -17.45
CA PHE A 109 -6.42 11.28 -17.64
C PHE A 109 -7.31 12.49 -17.99
N LEU A 110 -7.08 13.63 -17.34
CA LEU A 110 -7.78 14.89 -17.64
C LEU A 110 -7.47 15.39 -19.06
N ALA A 111 -6.20 15.34 -19.48
CA ALA A 111 -5.82 15.69 -20.84
C ALA A 111 -6.53 14.80 -21.87
N ASN A 112 -6.54 13.48 -21.65
CA ASN A 112 -7.28 12.54 -22.50
C ASN A 112 -8.78 12.85 -22.54
N MET A 113 -9.38 13.17 -21.40
CA MET A 113 -10.79 13.56 -21.32
C MET A 113 -11.09 14.81 -22.16
N ILE A 114 -10.27 15.86 -22.06
CA ILE A 114 -10.45 17.10 -22.84
C ILE A 114 -10.36 16.83 -24.35
N VAL A 115 -9.41 15.99 -24.79
CA VAL A 115 -9.27 15.60 -26.20
C VAL A 115 -10.51 14.87 -26.71
N VAL A 116 -11.03 13.92 -25.92
CA VAL A 116 -12.24 13.16 -26.29
C VAL A 116 -13.47 14.07 -26.39
N PHE A 117 -13.69 14.99 -25.44
CA PHE A 117 -14.81 15.94 -25.49
C PHE A 117 -14.73 16.90 -26.69
N SER A 118 -13.52 17.21 -27.14
CA SER A 118 -13.30 18.10 -28.30
C SER A 118 -13.57 17.41 -29.65
N SER A 119 -13.66 16.08 -29.68
CA SER A 119 -13.94 15.28 -30.87
C SER A 119 -15.18 14.40 -30.65
N PRO A 120 -16.41 14.95 -30.72
CA PRO A 120 -17.62 14.16 -30.51
C PRO A 120 -17.73 13.08 -31.59
N ARG A 121 -17.47 11.82 -31.21
CA ARG A 121 -17.75 10.66 -32.05
C ARG A 121 -19.26 10.44 -32.12
N SER A 122 -19.78 10.13 -33.30
CA SER A 122 -21.16 9.65 -33.45
C SER A 122 -21.32 8.38 -32.60
N TYR A 123 -22.40 8.31 -31.81
CA TYR A 123 -22.70 7.15 -30.98
C TYR A 123 -22.94 5.95 -31.89
N VAL A 124 -21.97 5.04 -31.96
CA VAL A 124 -22.12 3.73 -32.59
C VAL A 124 -22.43 2.74 -31.46
N PRO A 125 -23.62 2.13 -31.42
CA PRO A 125 -23.90 1.11 -30.43
C PRO A 125 -22.97 -0.08 -30.70
N LEU A 126 -22.02 -0.32 -29.79
CA LEU A 126 -21.28 -1.57 -29.73
C LEU A 126 -22.26 -2.62 -29.20
N ILE A 127 -22.99 -3.27 -30.10
CA ILE A 127 -23.62 -4.55 -29.80
C ILE A 127 -22.49 -5.56 -29.90
N SER A 128 -21.95 -5.98 -28.75
CA SER A 128 -20.85 -6.92 -28.69
C SER A 128 -21.43 -8.32 -28.86
N ASP A 129 -21.20 -8.96 -30.01
CA ASP A 129 -21.70 -10.31 -30.32
C ASP A 129 -21.01 -11.41 -29.49
N ASP A 130 -19.93 -11.05 -28.78
CA ASP A 130 -18.98 -11.98 -28.18
C ASP A 130 -19.32 -12.42 -26.74
N GLY A 131 -20.42 -11.96 -26.12
CA GLY A 131 -20.90 -12.44 -24.82
C GLY A 131 -19.96 -12.25 -23.60
N HIS A 132 -18.78 -11.65 -23.78
CA HIS A 132 -17.76 -11.46 -22.76
C HIS A 132 -17.77 -10.08 -22.09
N GLU A 133 -18.84 -9.30 -22.25
CA GLU A 133 -19.00 -7.96 -21.64
C GLU A 133 -18.91 -7.97 -20.09
N TRP A 134 -19.15 -9.13 -19.46
CA TRP A 134 -19.01 -9.31 -18.02
C TRP A 134 -17.55 -9.29 -17.54
N LEU A 135 -16.58 -9.61 -18.40
CA LEU A 135 -15.18 -9.74 -18.02
C LEU A 135 -14.52 -8.38 -17.71
N PRO A 136 -14.69 -7.32 -18.53
CA PRO A 136 -14.26 -5.97 -18.18
C PRO A 136 -14.93 -5.42 -16.92
N LEU A 137 -16.22 -5.72 -16.71
CA LEU A 137 -16.94 -5.32 -15.49
C LEU A 137 -16.35 -5.98 -14.25
N LEU A 138 -16.07 -7.29 -14.33
CA LEU A 138 -15.43 -8.04 -13.24
C LEU A 138 -14.01 -7.48 -12.95
N ALA A 139 -13.25 -7.14 -13.98
CA ALA A 139 -11.93 -6.53 -13.85
C ALA A 139 -12.00 -5.14 -13.20
N MET A 140 -12.99 -4.31 -13.55
CA MET A 140 -13.22 -3.01 -12.93
C MET A 140 -13.59 -3.14 -11.44
N ILE A 141 -14.45 -4.10 -11.10
CA ILE A 141 -14.80 -4.40 -9.70
C ILE A 141 -13.55 -4.90 -8.95
N GLY A 142 -12.77 -5.79 -9.54
CA GLY A 142 -11.55 -6.34 -8.93
C GLY A 142 -10.48 -5.29 -8.65
N THR A 143 -10.32 -4.30 -9.53
CA THR A 143 -9.33 -3.21 -9.37
C THR A 143 -9.78 -2.13 -8.38
N THR A 144 -11.08 -1.95 -8.17
CA THR A 144 -11.63 -0.99 -7.19
C THR A 144 -11.73 -1.57 -5.78
N PHE A 145 -11.97 -2.88 -5.64
CA PHE A 145 -12.01 -3.59 -4.36
C PHE A 145 -10.66 -4.24 -4.01
N SER A 146 -9.71 -3.42 -3.53
CA SER A 146 -8.40 -3.93 -3.09
C SER A 146 -8.42 -4.42 -1.62
N VAL A 147 -8.45 -5.74 -1.43
CA VAL A 147 -8.31 -6.39 -0.12
C VAL A 147 -6.91 -6.15 0.46
N VAL A 148 -5.86 -6.29 -0.34
CA VAL A 148 -4.47 -6.04 0.09
C VAL A 148 -4.30 -4.62 0.58
N GLY A 149 -4.80 -3.63 -0.17
CA GLY A 149 -4.73 -2.22 0.24
C GLY A 149 -5.48 -1.93 1.54
N THR A 150 -6.58 -2.63 1.77
CA THR A 150 -7.38 -2.54 3.00
C THR A 150 -6.63 -3.09 4.21
N PHE A 151 -5.98 -4.25 4.09
CA PHE A 151 -5.10 -4.79 5.14
C PHE A 151 -3.93 -3.84 5.42
N TYR A 152 -3.24 -3.37 4.37
CA TYR A 152 -2.15 -2.42 4.50
C TYR A 152 -2.58 -1.14 5.22
N HIS A 153 -3.75 -0.60 4.87
CA HIS A 153 -4.29 0.61 5.50
C HIS A 153 -4.57 0.42 6.99
N ALA A 154 -5.13 -0.72 7.39
CA ALA A 154 -5.36 -1.03 8.80
C ALA A 154 -4.04 -1.12 9.60
N TYR A 155 -2.99 -1.70 9.01
CA TYR A 155 -1.65 -1.73 9.63
C TYR A 155 -1.04 -0.33 9.76
N LEU A 156 -1.19 0.54 8.74
CA LEU A 156 -0.69 1.91 8.81
C LEU A 156 -1.38 2.74 9.91
N VAL A 157 -2.70 2.61 10.04
CA VAL A 157 -3.46 3.30 11.10
C VAL A 157 -3.00 2.83 12.48
N LYS A 158 -2.73 1.53 12.63
CA LYS A 158 -2.20 0.94 13.86
C LYS A 158 -0.80 1.43 14.21
N GLN A 159 0.11 1.49 13.24
CA GLN A 159 1.48 2.02 13.45
C GLN A 159 1.48 3.49 13.87
N LYS A 160 0.44 4.25 13.51
CA LYS A 160 0.27 5.65 13.96
C LYS A 160 -0.34 5.76 15.37
N CYS A 161 -0.66 4.65 16.04
CA CYS A 161 -1.27 4.58 17.38
C CYS A 161 -2.52 5.46 17.51
N TRP A 162 -3.40 5.45 16.51
CA TRP A 162 -4.66 6.19 16.59
C TRP A 162 -5.56 5.59 17.67
N GLY A 163 -6.00 6.41 18.63
CA GLY A 163 -6.91 5.98 19.69
C GLY A 163 -8.39 6.08 19.30
N LEU A 164 -9.26 5.44 20.07
CA LEU A 164 -10.74 5.50 19.89
C LEU A 164 -11.28 6.94 19.89
N HIS A 165 -10.63 7.85 20.64
CA HIS A 165 -10.96 9.28 20.68
C HIS A 165 -10.60 10.07 19.40
N ASP A 166 -9.75 9.53 18.51
CA ASP A 166 -9.36 10.19 17.27
C ASP A 166 -10.12 9.67 16.04
N ILE A 167 -11.00 8.67 16.20
CA ILE A 167 -11.81 8.11 15.11
C ILE A 167 -12.71 9.18 14.49
N GLN A 168 -13.27 10.09 15.29
CA GLN A 168 -14.07 11.22 14.77
C GLN A 168 -13.22 12.23 13.98
N LYS A 169 -11.94 12.39 14.31
CA LYS A 169 -11.02 13.28 13.57
C LYS A 169 -10.55 12.63 12.26
N GLY A 170 -10.39 11.30 12.23
CA GLY A 170 -9.98 10.54 11.05
C GLY A 170 -11.00 10.52 9.91
N VAL A 171 -12.30 10.63 10.20
CA VAL A 171 -13.35 10.70 9.17
C VAL A 171 -13.52 12.13 8.62
N CYS A 172 -13.18 13.16 9.43
CA CYS A 172 -13.45 14.56 9.10
C CYS A 172 -12.23 15.34 8.57
N ARG A 173 -10.99 14.83 8.70
CA ARG A 173 -9.76 15.58 8.35
C ARG A 173 -8.75 14.75 7.55
N TYR A 174 -9.14 14.29 6.36
CA TYR A 174 -8.21 13.68 5.38
C TYR A 174 -7.40 14.69 4.56
N SER A 175 -7.72 15.99 4.60
CA SER A 175 -7.15 16.99 3.67
C SER A 175 -6.10 17.97 4.24
N SER A 176 -5.83 18.01 5.55
CA SER A 176 -5.06 19.15 6.12
C SER A 176 -4.23 18.83 7.37
N GLN A 177 -3.55 17.66 7.41
CA GLN A 177 -2.71 17.32 8.57
C GLN A 177 -1.41 16.58 8.19
N TYR A 178 -0.73 17.07 7.15
CA TYR A 178 0.62 16.62 6.80
C TYR A 178 1.74 17.53 7.35
N PHE A 179 1.42 18.69 7.95
CA PHE A 179 2.43 19.71 8.24
C PHE A 179 2.83 19.86 9.72
N ASN A 180 2.05 19.39 10.70
CA ASN A 180 2.27 19.77 12.12
C ASN A 180 2.54 18.63 13.12
N THR A 181 2.55 17.36 12.72
CA THR A 181 2.62 16.24 13.68
C THR A 181 4.02 15.63 13.85
N VAL A 182 5.02 16.09 13.10
CA VAL A 182 6.42 15.60 13.23
C VAL A 182 7.14 16.22 14.45
N THR A 183 6.62 17.30 15.04
CA THR A 183 7.29 18.03 16.13
C THR A 183 6.77 17.73 17.54
N VAL A 184 5.61 17.11 17.72
CA VAL A 184 4.94 17.07 19.05
C VAL A 184 5.12 15.75 19.81
N ASN A 185 5.47 14.64 19.16
CA ASN A 185 5.45 13.32 19.81
C ASN A 185 6.85 12.71 20.05
N ARG A 186 7.82 13.51 20.52
CA ARG A 186 9.14 13.01 20.95
C ARG A 186 9.24 12.78 22.47
N GLY A 187 8.42 13.44 23.30
CA GLY A 187 8.46 13.27 24.75
C GLY A 187 7.68 12.05 25.26
N HIS A 188 6.51 11.78 24.66
CA HIS A 188 5.54 10.85 25.22
C HIS A 188 5.89 9.35 25.06
N PHE A 189 6.87 9.03 24.21
CA PHE A 189 7.35 7.66 23.99
C PHE A 189 8.41 7.24 25.02
N ALA A 190 9.28 8.17 25.43
CA ALA A 190 10.29 7.89 26.46
C ALA A 190 9.63 7.62 27.81
N ASP A 191 8.60 8.39 28.17
CA ASP A 191 7.88 8.22 29.45
C ASP A 191 7.11 6.90 29.48
N ARG A 192 6.49 6.50 28.37
CA ARG A 192 5.75 5.22 28.29
C ARG A 192 6.68 4.00 28.32
N VAL A 193 7.87 4.11 27.75
CA VAL A 193 8.89 3.04 27.86
C VAL A 193 9.47 2.99 29.27
N ALA A 194 9.68 4.13 29.92
CA ALA A 194 10.13 4.20 31.31
C ALA A 194 9.11 3.57 32.28
N ASP A 195 7.81 3.83 32.10
CA ASP A 195 6.75 3.25 32.92
C ASP A 195 6.56 1.74 32.70
N VAL A 196 6.75 1.26 31.47
CA VAL A 196 6.72 -0.19 31.16
C VAL A 196 7.95 -0.90 31.73
N LEU A 197 9.12 -0.25 31.74
CA LEU A 197 10.32 -0.78 32.40
C LEU A 197 10.19 -0.77 33.92
N ARG A 198 9.59 0.26 34.52
CA ARG A 198 9.32 0.35 35.97
C ARG A 198 8.31 -0.68 36.46
N SER A 199 7.29 -0.97 35.66
CA SER A 199 6.28 -1.98 35.99
C SER A 199 6.76 -3.42 35.74
N SER A 200 7.71 -3.63 34.82
CA SER A 200 8.29 -4.95 34.54
C SER A 200 9.45 -5.31 35.48
N PHE A 201 10.22 -4.32 35.94
CA PHE A 201 11.27 -4.48 36.95
C PHE A 201 10.83 -3.82 38.26
N GLY A 202 9.98 -4.53 39.02
CA GLY A 202 9.69 -4.15 40.40
C GLY A 202 10.98 -4.08 41.22
N ASP A 203 11.05 -3.08 42.10
CA ASP A 203 12.16 -2.76 43.01
C ASP A 203 12.69 -4.00 43.77
N ARG A 204 13.64 -4.72 43.18
CA ARG A 204 14.46 -5.71 43.88
C ARG A 204 15.89 -5.17 43.97
N PRO A 205 16.38 -4.85 45.18
CA PRO A 205 17.76 -4.43 45.36
C PRO A 205 18.69 -5.61 45.07
N PHE A 206 19.37 -5.59 43.94
CA PHE A 206 20.45 -6.53 43.60
C PHE A 206 21.79 -5.84 43.83
N PHE A 207 22.22 -5.74 45.10
CA PHE A 207 23.60 -5.93 45.55
C PHE A 207 23.65 -5.82 47.09
N GLY A 208 23.93 -6.95 47.75
CA GLY A 208 23.91 -7.06 49.20
C GLY A 208 24.46 -8.39 49.69
N ARG A 209 25.74 -8.64 49.41
CA ARG A 209 26.76 -9.40 50.16
C ARG A 209 27.81 -9.97 49.22
#